data_AF-A0A5C6FIN0-F1
#
_entry.id   AF-A0A5C6FIN0-F1
#
_cell.length_a   1.000
_cell.length_b   1.000
_cell.length_c   1.000
_cell.angle_alpha   90.00
_cell.angle_beta   90.00
_cell.angle_gamma   90.00
#
_symmetry.space_group_name_H-M   'P 1'
#
loop_
_entity.id
_entity.type
_entity.pdbx_description
1 polymer ?
#
loop_
_entity_poly.entity_id
_entity_poly.type
_entity_poly.pdbx_seq_one_letter_code
_entity_poly.pdbx_strand_id
1 'polypeptide(L)'
;MIIAACNQFRRSRRSIEAKKTLLIKLSKKTLPGTSIMNGSRKNAQVSNAVRNRSVERRGAVMGLLAVLLPVLAILAAFCINTAQMQLTRTELMVATDAAARAGGRAFSETQTVDAAKTAAATTAAMNLVNGEPLQLRTGDSANEIEFGEATQPDGSSGRYYFQKIPTSQVASGEKIASAFRVLGRRDSGSLSGRVPLVIPGVLNASEFSTALDAVAMQVDRDISVVLDRSGSMGVIDWDWPSNKSPWSTSAKNAGVSAGKLTYYSGNYYYASGVNSNSYQQWAWEHYHNLGPAPTSPWEDLVEAMDAFLDVLDTTSQEEQVSVASYSTYATLDCWLEKNFTVVRNKVASLSPSGNTAIGRGMQSGITALLDNRARPYASKTMVVMTDGIENTGTSCTTVATSLMSSYNLTIHTVTFGDGADQTKMQQVAAIGGGKHYHASSGAQLVAIFEEIANNLPTIITE
;
A
#
# COMPACT_ATOMS: atom_id res chain seq x y z
N MET A 1 -17.82 7.45 -2.46
CA MET A 1 -18.31 8.04 -3.73
C MET A 1 -18.44 7.03 -4.90
N ILE A 2 -17.73 5.90 -4.88
CA ILE A 2 -17.75 4.87 -5.96
C ILE A 2 -19.01 3.96 -5.93
N ILE A 3 -19.60 3.73 -4.76
CA ILE A 3 -20.81 2.89 -4.62
C ILE A 3 -22.07 3.57 -5.20
N ALA A 4 -22.12 4.91 -5.22
CA ALA A 4 -23.23 5.66 -5.78
C ALA A 4 -23.28 5.59 -7.32
N ALA A 5 -22.12 5.58 -7.99
CA ALA A 5 -22.03 5.49 -9.45
C ALA A 5 -22.43 4.10 -9.98
N CYS A 6 -22.12 3.04 -9.24
CA CYS A 6 -22.44 1.67 -9.66
C CYS A 6 -23.96 1.37 -9.59
N ASN A 7 -24.67 1.94 -8.62
CA ASN A 7 -26.12 1.79 -8.50
C ASN A 7 -26.91 2.57 -9.57
N GLN A 8 -26.37 3.67 -10.09
CA GLN A 8 -27.01 4.47 -11.13
C GLN A 8 -26.94 3.78 -12.51
N PHE A 9 -25.88 3.02 -12.77
CA PHE A 9 -25.73 2.23 -14.00
C PHE A 9 -26.64 0.99 -14.03
N ARG A 10 -26.86 0.34 -12.87
CA ARG A 10 -27.73 -0.84 -12.75
C ARG A 10 -29.22 -0.53 -12.94
N ARG A 11 -29.67 0.68 -12.57
CA ARG A 11 -31.05 1.15 -12.80
C ARG A 11 -31.34 1.50 -14.27
N SER A 12 -30.34 1.96 -15.03
CA SER A 12 -30.46 2.28 -16.46
C SER A 12 -30.69 1.04 -17.33
N ARG A 13 -29.98 -0.07 -17.05
CA ARG A 13 -30.12 -1.32 -17.83
C ARG A 13 -31.52 -1.96 -17.72
N ARG A 14 -32.17 -1.94 -16.54
CA ARG A 14 -33.51 -2.52 -16.37
C ARG A 14 -34.63 -1.74 -17.08
N SER A 15 -34.47 -0.42 -17.28
CA SER A 15 -35.46 0.41 -17.97
C SER A 15 -35.48 0.16 -19.49
N ILE A 16 -34.35 -0.26 -20.05
CA ILE A 16 -34.19 -0.49 -21.49
C ILE A 16 -34.74 -1.87 -21.90
N GLU A 17 -34.60 -2.91 -21.06
CA GLU A 17 -35.19 -4.23 -21.34
C GLU A 17 -36.73 -4.26 -21.24
N ALA A 18 -37.32 -3.47 -20.33
CA ALA A 18 -38.77 -3.37 -20.20
C ALA A 18 -39.42 -2.71 -21.45
N LYS A 19 -38.75 -1.73 -22.07
CA LYS A 19 -39.23 -1.06 -23.28
C LYS A 19 -39.10 -1.91 -24.55
N LYS A 20 -38.10 -2.81 -24.62
CA LYS A 20 -37.93 -3.74 -25.75
C LYS A 20 -39.04 -4.81 -25.81
N THR A 21 -39.62 -5.17 -24.67
CA THR A 21 -40.65 -6.22 -24.60
C THR A 21 -42.06 -5.73 -24.98
N LEU A 22 -42.34 -4.43 -24.84
CA LEU A 22 -43.66 -3.85 -25.19
C LEU A 22 -43.83 -3.59 -26.70
N LEU A 23 -42.73 -3.28 -27.40
CA LEU A 23 -42.75 -2.93 -28.83
C LEU A 23 -42.92 -4.13 -29.78
N ILE A 24 -42.66 -5.35 -29.31
CA ILE A 24 -42.81 -6.57 -30.13
C ILE A 24 -44.25 -7.12 -30.13
N LYS A 25 -45.11 -6.71 -29.17
CA LYS A 25 -46.50 -7.21 -29.07
C LYS A 25 -47.55 -6.45 -29.90
N LEU A 26 -47.21 -5.33 -30.55
CA LEU A 26 -48.19 -4.48 -31.25
C LEU A 26 -48.20 -4.63 -32.79
N SER A 27 -47.36 -5.48 -33.39
CA SER A 27 -47.22 -5.54 -34.86
C SER A 27 -47.97 -6.68 -35.57
N LYS A 28 -48.86 -7.44 -34.93
CA LYS A 28 -49.63 -8.50 -35.59
C LYS A 28 -51.11 -8.50 -35.19
N LYS A 29 -51.94 -7.78 -35.95
CA LYS A 29 -53.39 -8.06 -36.03
C LYS A 29 -53.97 -7.58 -37.35
N THR A 30 -54.01 -8.49 -38.33
CA THR A 30 -54.84 -8.40 -39.55
C THR A 30 -56.16 -9.12 -39.25
N LEU A 31 -57.30 -8.55 -39.63
CA LEU A 31 -58.62 -9.22 -39.61
C LEU A 31 -59.32 -9.07 -40.97
N PRO A 32 -60.18 -10.05 -41.36
CA PRO A 32 -60.58 -10.30 -42.75
C PRO A 32 -61.94 -9.67 -43.13
N GLY A 33 -62.27 -9.74 -44.42
CA GLY A 33 -63.44 -9.09 -45.02
C GLY A 33 -64.70 -9.96 -45.23
N THR A 34 -65.56 -9.38 -46.08
CA THR A 34 -66.73 -9.87 -46.86
C THR A 34 -68.15 -9.90 -46.26
N SER A 35 -68.99 -8.97 -46.78
CA SER A 35 -70.33 -9.11 -47.44
C SER A 35 -71.55 -9.62 -46.62
N ILE A 36 -72.83 -9.23 -46.76
CA ILE A 36 -73.69 -8.63 -47.82
C ILE A 36 -74.95 -7.97 -47.14
N MET A 37 -75.63 -7.05 -47.86
CA MET A 37 -77.11 -6.82 -47.99
C MET A 37 -77.73 -5.47 -47.55
N ASN A 38 -78.07 -4.69 -48.59
CA ASN A 38 -79.37 -4.10 -48.98
C ASN A 38 -80.21 -3.29 -47.96
N GLY A 39 -80.48 -2.02 -48.31
CA GLY A 39 -81.44 -1.16 -47.62
C GLY A 39 -81.60 0.21 -48.29
N SER A 40 -82.78 0.45 -48.86
CA SER A 40 -83.19 1.57 -49.70
C SER A 40 -83.42 2.89 -48.95
N ARG A 41 -83.03 4.05 -49.51
CA ARG A 41 -83.90 5.20 -49.90
C ARG A 41 -83.14 6.53 -50.05
N LYS A 42 -83.73 7.36 -50.93
CA LYS A 42 -83.30 8.64 -51.53
C LYS A 42 -83.06 9.77 -50.51
N ASN A 43 -82.12 10.69 -50.81
CA ASN A 43 -82.45 12.09 -51.11
C ASN A 43 -81.22 12.92 -51.48
N ALA A 44 -81.43 13.83 -52.42
CA ALA A 44 -80.48 14.80 -52.94
C ALA A 44 -80.15 15.89 -51.92
N GLN A 45 -78.90 16.36 -51.90
CA GLN A 45 -78.60 17.77 -51.65
C GLN A 45 -77.21 18.15 -52.15
N VAL A 46 -77.19 19.25 -52.91
CA VAL A 46 -76.03 19.95 -53.46
C VAL A 46 -75.35 20.72 -52.32
N SER A 47 -74.03 20.62 -52.19
CA SER A 47 -73.24 21.59 -51.42
C SER A 47 -71.84 21.76 -51.99
N ASN A 48 -71.55 22.99 -52.43
CA ASN A 48 -70.30 23.46 -53.00
C ASN A 48 -69.11 23.24 -52.05
N ALA A 49 -68.09 22.51 -52.52
CA ALA A 49 -66.81 22.39 -51.81
C ALA A 49 -65.86 23.53 -52.22
N VAL A 50 -65.64 24.46 -51.30
CA VAL A 50 -64.56 25.46 -51.37
C VAL A 50 -63.21 24.73 -51.28
N ARG A 51 -62.44 24.71 -52.38
CA ARG A 51 -61.09 24.16 -52.41
C ARG A 51 -60.10 25.15 -51.76
N ASN A 52 -59.78 24.94 -50.48
CA ASN A 52 -58.59 25.52 -49.88
C ASN A 52 -57.36 24.67 -50.29
N ARG A 53 -56.48 25.23 -51.12
CA ARG A 53 -55.18 24.60 -51.43
C ARG A 53 -54.21 24.90 -50.27
N SER A 54 -54.02 23.94 -49.37
CA SER A 54 -52.83 23.91 -48.52
C SER A 54 -51.62 23.58 -49.39
N VAL A 55 -50.67 24.51 -49.50
CA VAL A 55 -49.37 24.22 -50.11
C VAL A 55 -48.58 23.37 -49.12
N GLU A 56 -48.66 22.06 -49.27
CA GLU A 56 -47.81 21.14 -48.53
C GLU A 56 -46.36 21.29 -49.03
N ARG A 57 -45.51 21.98 -48.26
CA ARG A 57 -44.06 22.02 -48.46
C ARG A 57 -43.44 20.66 -48.09
N ARG A 58 -43.73 19.62 -48.86
CA ARG A 58 -43.16 18.27 -48.75
C ARG A 58 -41.92 18.19 -49.64
N GLY A 59 -40.73 18.34 -49.07
CA GLY A 59 -39.48 18.13 -49.80
C GLY A 59 -38.24 18.75 -49.17
N ALA A 60 -38.37 19.93 -48.54
CA ALA A 60 -37.23 20.62 -47.92
C ALA A 60 -36.60 19.81 -46.78
N VAL A 61 -37.43 19.11 -45.99
CA VAL A 61 -36.95 18.25 -44.89
C VAL A 61 -36.17 17.04 -45.41
N MET A 62 -36.60 16.43 -46.53
CA MET A 62 -35.89 15.29 -47.12
C MET A 62 -34.50 15.68 -47.65
N GLY A 63 -34.38 16.86 -48.27
CA GLY A 63 -33.10 17.38 -48.72
C GLY A 63 -32.13 17.67 -47.57
N LEU A 64 -32.62 18.27 -46.48
CA LEU A 64 -31.81 18.51 -45.28
C LEU A 64 -31.36 17.20 -44.62
N LEU A 65 -32.27 16.22 -44.52
CA LEU A 65 -32.02 14.95 -43.85
C LEU A 65 -31.05 14.06 -44.65
N ALA A 66 -31.08 14.13 -45.99
CA ALA A 66 -30.13 13.46 -46.87
C ALA A 66 -28.68 13.94 -46.70
N VAL A 67 -28.48 15.20 -46.31
CA VAL A 67 -27.14 15.76 -46.03
C VAL A 67 -26.77 15.58 -44.56
N LEU A 68 -27.72 15.76 -43.64
CA LEU A 68 -27.47 15.71 -42.20
C LEU A 68 -27.15 14.30 -41.69
N LEU A 69 -27.83 13.26 -42.20
CA LEU A 69 -27.60 11.89 -41.74
C LEU A 69 -26.16 11.40 -41.99
N PRO A 70 -25.58 11.55 -43.19
CA PRO A 70 -24.18 11.19 -43.43
C PRO A 70 -23.21 11.97 -42.53
N VAL A 71 -23.44 13.27 -42.32
CA VAL A 71 -22.60 14.09 -41.44
C VAL A 71 -22.66 13.59 -40.00
N LEU A 72 -23.86 13.32 -39.48
CA LEU A 72 -24.03 12.75 -38.13
C LEU A 72 -23.41 11.35 -38.01
N ALA A 73 -23.49 10.53 -39.05
CA ALA A 73 -22.87 9.20 -39.07
C ALA A 73 -21.33 9.29 -39.04
N ILE A 74 -20.74 10.20 -39.80
CA ILE A 74 -19.28 10.45 -39.79
C ILE A 74 -18.85 10.96 -38.41
N LEU A 75 -19.59 11.90 -37.81
CA LEU A 75 -19.30 12.42 -36.48
C LEU A 75 -19.44 11.33 -35.41
N ALA A 76 -20.48 10.50 -35.48
CA ALA A 76 -20.64 9.38 -34.58
C ALA A 76 -19.49 8.37 -34.71
N ALA A 77 -19.07 8.06 -35.94
CA ALA A 77 -17.95 7.16 -36.18
C ALA A 77 -16.63 7.72 -35.65
N PHE A 78 -16.40 9.03 -35.82
CA PHE A 78 -15.26 9.73 -35.23
C PHE A 78 -15.27 9.66 -33.69
N CYS A 79 -16.42 9.91 -33.06
CA CYS A 79 -16.57 9.81 -31.61
C CYS A 79 -16.33 8.38 -31.09
N ILE A 80 -16.85 7.36 -31.76
CA ILE A 80 -16.64 5.95 -31.39
C ILE A 80 -15.16 5.56 -31.50
N ASN A 81 -14.51 5.90 -32.61
CA ASN A 81 -13.08 5.62 -32.80
C ASN A 81 -12.23 6.37 -31.76
N THR A 82 -12.54 7.63 -31.47
CA THR A 82 -11.82 8.41 -30.44
C THR A 82 -12.00 7.80 -29.05
N ALA A 83 -13.22 7.37 -28.70
CA ALA A 83 -13.49 6.69 -27.43
C ALA A 83 -12.71 5.37 -27.31
N GLN A 84 -12.65 4.58 -28.38
CA GLN A 84 -11.84 3.37 -28.44
C GLN A 84 -10.35 3.68 -28.23
N MET A 85 -9.79 4.67 -28.94
CA MET A 85 -8.39 5.06 -28.79
C MET A 85 -8.04 5.44 -27.34
N GLN A 86 -8.91 6.19 -26.66
CA GLN A 86 -8.70 6.57 -25.27
C GLN A 86 -8.80 5.37 -24.32
N LEU A 87 -9.78 4.48 -24.53
CA LEU A 87 -9.88 3.25 -23.75
C LEU A 87 -8.61 2.40 -23.89
N THR A 88 -8.15 2.17 -25.12
CA THR A 88 -6.94 1.38 -25.37
C THR A 88 -5.69 2.00 -24.75
N ARG A 89 -5.57 3.33 -24.72
CA ARG A 89 -4.46 4.02 -24.04
C ARG A 89 -4.49 3.78 -22.54
N THR A 90 -5.66 3.86 -21.91
CA THR A 90 -5.82 3.57 -20.49
C THR A 90 -5.53 2.10 -20.17
N GLU A 91 -6.03 1.17 -21.00
CA GLU A 91 -5.74 -0.26 -20.84
C GLU A 91 -4.25 -0.54 -21.00
N LEU A 92 -3.58 0.07 -21.98
CA LEU A 92 -2.13 -0.04 -22.16
C LEU A 92 -1.37 0.50 -20.95
N MET A 93 -1.79 1.64 -20.39
CA MET A 93 -1.18 2.19 -19.18
C MET A 93 -1.25 1.22 -18.01
N VAL A 94 -2.45 0.73 -17.70
CA VAL A 94 -2.64 -0.23 -16.60
C VAL A 94 -1.83 -1.50 -16.80
N ALA A 95 -1.81 -2.04 -18.02
CA ALA A 95 -1.03 -3.24 -18.35
C ALA A 95 0.48 -3.01 -18.21
N THR A 96 0.97 -1.84 -18.63
CA THR A 96 2.40 -1.48 -18.58
C THR A 96 2.85 -1.22 -17.15
N ASP A 97 2.07 -0.48 -16.35
CA ASP A 97 2.35 -0.22 -14.92
C ASP A 97 2.38 -1.52 -14.12
N ALA A 98 1.39 -2.39 -14.34
CA ALA A 98 1.34 -3.70 -13.68
C ALA A 98 2.57 -4.55 -14.03
N ALA A 99 2.98 -4.56 -15.30
CA ALA A 99 4.18 -5.27 -15.75
C ALA A 99 5.46 -4.70 -15.15
N ALA A 100 5.62 -3.37 -15.11
CA ALA A 100 6.77 -2.70 -14.51
C ALA A 100 6.87 -3.01 -13.01
N ARG A 101 5.75 -2.94 -12.29
CA ARG A 101 5.70 -3.24 -10.86
C ARG A 101 6.01 -4.71 -10.57
N ALA A 102 5.44 -5.64 -11.34
CA ALA A 102 5.70 -7.07 -11.17
C ALA A 102 7.17 -7.42 -11.47
N GLY A 103 7.74 -6.85 -12.53
CA GLY A 103 9.14 -7.05 -12.89
C GLY A 103 10.09 -6.46 -11.84
N GLY A 104 9.85 -5.21 -11.41
CA GLY A 104 10.63 -4.56 -10.36
C GLY A 104 10.57 -5.32 -9.03
N ARG A 105 9.39 -5.83 -8.64
CA ARG A 105 9.23 -6.68 -7.46
C ARG A 105 10.00 -7.99 -7.58
N ALA A 106 9.84 -8.73 -8.68
CA ALA A 106 10.55 -10.00 -8.88
C ALA A 106 12.07 -9.81 -8.95
N PHE A 107 12.53 -8.68 -9.51
CA PHE A 107 13.94 -8.29 -9.48
C PHE A 107 14.41 -8.07 -8.03
N SER A 108 13.63 -7.34 -7.22
CA SER A 108 13.93 -7.13 -5.81
C SER A 108 13.96 -8.45 -5.02
N GLU A 109 13.01 -9.36 -5.24
CA GLU A 109 12.92 -10.61 -4.47
C GLU A 109 13.99 -11.63 -4.83
N THR A 110 14.31 -11.77 -6.12
CA THR A 110 15.19 -12.87 -6.59
C THR A 110 16.58 -12.42 -7.00
N GLN A 111 16.80 -11.10 -7.16
CA GLN A 111 18.06 -10.51 -7.63
C GLN A 111 18.53 -11.08 -8.98
N THR A 112 17.63 -11.64 -9.79
CA THR A 112 17.95 -12.15 -11.13
C THR A 112 17.22 -11.38 -12.21
N VAL A 113 17.96 -11.06 -13.27
CA VAL A 113 17.44 -10.40 -14.48
C VAL A 113 16.36 -11.24 -15.16
N ASP A 114 16.55 -12.56 -15.23
CA ASP A 114 15.64 -13.47 -15.93
C ASP A 114 14.29 -13.61 -15.24
N ALA A 115 14.26 -13.67 -13.90
CA ALA A 115 13.01 -13.71 -13.15
C ALA A 115 12.24 -12.39 -13.31
N ALA A 116 12.93 -11.24 -13.26
CA ALA A 116 12.32 -9.93 -13.47
C ALA A 116 11.69 -9.80 -14.86
N LYS A 117 12.42 -10.19 -15.91
CA LYS A 117 11.92 -10.17 -17.30
C LYS A 117 10.72 -11.11 -17.47
N THR A 118 10.80 -12.31 -16.91
CA THR A 118 9.72 -13.30 -16.94
C THR A 118 8.47 -12.79 -16.24
N ALA A 119 8.62 -12.21 -15.04
CA ALA A 119 7.52 -11.68 -14.25
C ALA A 119 6.83 -10.49 -14.94
N ALA A 120 7.60 -9.57 -15.54
CA ALA A 120 7.06 -8.47 -16.33
C ALA A 120 6.29 -8.97 -17.57
N ALA A 121 6.88 -9.88 -18.35
CA ALA A 121 6.24 -10.42 -19.56
C ALA A 121 4.98 -11.23 -19.24
N THR A 122 5.00 -12.03 -18.17
CA THR A 122 3.83 -12.81 -17.73
C THR A 122 2.71 -11.88 -17.26
N THR A 123 3.05 -10.86 -16.48
CA THR A 123 2.07 -9.88 -16.00
C THR A 123 1.48 -9.06 -17.13
N ALA A 124 2.29 -8.63 -18.11
CA ALA A 124 1.77 -7.98 -19.31
C ALA A 124 0.77 -8.86 -20.06
N ALA A 125 1.09 -10.14 -20.24
CA ALA A 125 0.23 -11.09 -20.96
C ALA A 125 -1.09 -11.41 -20.24
N MET A 126 -1.17 -11.18 -18.93
CA MET A 126 -2.43 -11.31 -18.17
C MET A 126 -3.38 -10.12 -18.37
N ASN A 127 -2.88 -8.99 -18.88
CA ASN A 127 -3.67 -7.77 -19.07
C ASN A 127 -4.02 -7.59 -20.56
N LEU A 128 -5.31 -7.32 -20.82
CA LEU A 128 -5.83 -7.12 -22.17
C LEU A 128 -5.77 -5.63 -22.56
N VAL A 129 -5.37 -5.38 -23.80
CA VAL A 129 -5.33 -4.07 -24.44
C VAL A 129 -6.09 -4.17 -25.77
N ASN A 130 -7.25 -3.51 -25.84
CA ASN A 130 -8.21 -3.65 -26.94
C ASN A 130 -8.58 -5.12 -27.23
N GLY A 131 -8.82 -5.89 -26.16
CA GLY A 131 -9.24 -7.31 -26.25
C GLY A 131 -8.13 -8.32 -26.48
N GLU A 132 -6.88 -7.89 -26.71
CA GLU A 132 -5.73 -8.77 -26.95
C GLU A 132 -4.69 -8.63 -25.82
N PRO A 133 -4.00 -9.72 -25.42
CA PRO A 133 -2.93 -9.64 -24.43
C PRO A 133 -1.80 -8.68 -24.82
N LEU A 134 -1.28 -7.91 -23.86
CA LEU A 134 -0.04 -7.17 -24.06
C LEU A 134 1.15 -8.13 -24.04
N GLN A 135 1.87 -8.23 -25.15
CA GLN A 135 3.04 -9.09 -25.26
C GLN A 135 4.33 -8.26 -25.29
N LEU A 136 5.26 -8.62 -24.41
CA LEU A 136 6.58 -7.99 -24.30
C LEU A 136 7.68 -8.93 -24.79
N ARG A 137 8.68 -8.38 -25.46
CA ARG A 137 9.93 -9.04 -25.82
C ARG A 137 10.92 -8.90 -24.67
N THR A 138 11.38 -10.03 -24.16
CA THR A 138 12.36 -10.10 -23.06
C THR A 138 13.81 -9.91 -23.52
N GLY A 139 14.07 -9.97 -24.83
CA GLY A 139 15.39 -9.73 -25.41
C GLY A 139 15.80 -8.25 -25.32
N ASP A 140 17.05 -7.98 -24.92
CA ASP A 140 17.55 -6.62 -24.70
C ASP A 140 17.55 -5.77 -25.99
N SER A 141 17.63 -6.39 -27.16
CA SER A 141 17.58 -5.70 -28.46
C SER A 141 16.24 -5.02 -28.75
N ALA A 142 15.16 -5.43 -28.08
CA ALA A 142 13.84 -4.86 -28.26
C ALA A 142 13.63 -3.56 -27.46
N ASN A 143 14.43 -3.31 -26.42
CA ASN A 143 14.27 -2.18 -25.48
C ASN A 143 12.86 -2.06 -24.88
N GLU A 144 12.16 -3.19 -24.70
CA GLU A 144 10.82 -3.22 -24.08
C GLU A 144 10.87 -3.43 -22.57
N ILE A 145 11.96 -4.00 -22.08
CA ILE A 145 12.25 -4.18 -20.65
C ILE A 145 13.68 -3.70 -20.42
N GLU A 146 13.86 -2.77 -19.49
CA GLU A 146 15.15 -2.15 -19.24
C GLU A 146 15.39 -1.97 -17.75
N PHE A 147 16.64 -2.18 -17.35
CA PHE A 147 17.12 -1.93 -16.00
C PHE A 147 17.86 -0.60 -15.98
N GLY A 148 17.79 0.10 -14.85
CA GLY A 148 18.41 1.40 -14.73
C GLY A 148 18.54 1.87 -13.30
N GLU A 149 19.00 3.11 -13.18
CA GLU A 149 19.02 3.87 -11.94
C GLU A 149 18.08 5.07 -12.08
N ALA A 150 17.40 5.40 -10.99
CA ALA A 150 16.63 6.62 -10.84
C ALA A 150 17.57 7.76 -10.44
N THR A 151 17.71 8.78 -11.29
CA THR A 151 18.50 9.98 -10.96
C THR A 151 17.61 11.22 -10.98
N GLN A 152 17.83 12.17 -10.06
CA GLN A 152 17.10 13.43 -10.02
C GLN A 152 18.12 14.59 -10.16
N PRO A 153 18.50 14.95 -11.40
CA PRO A 153 19.58 15.90 -11.65
C PRO A 153 19.31 17.32 -11.14
N ASP A 154 18.04 17.67 -10.89
CA ASP A 154 17.60 19.00 -10.43
C ASP A 154 17.36 19.11 -8.91
N GLY A 155 17.81 18.13 -8.11
CA GLY A 155 17.61 18.12 -6.65
C GLY A 155 16.18 17.77 -6.21
N SER A 156 15.88 17.90 -4.91
CA SER A 156 14.67 17.36 -4.21
C SER A 156 13.29 17.75 -4.77
N SER A 157 13.23 18.67 -5.73
CA SER A 157 12.00 19.15 -6.36
C SER A 157 11.87 18.75 -7.84
N GLY A 158 12.87 18.06 -8.40
CA GLY A 158 12.93 17.67 -9.81
C GLY A 158 12.05 16.46 -10.15
N ARG A 159 11.93 16.12 -11.43
CA ARG A 159 11.38 14.81 -11.84
C ARG A 159 12.46 13.75 -11.80
N TYR A 160 12.10 12.51 -11.50
CA TYR A 160 13.02 11.40 -11.65
C TYR A 160 13.28 11.13 -13.14
N TYR A 161 14.55 10.87 -13.46
CA TYR A 161 15.00 10.46 -14.77
C TYR A 161 15.55 9.04 -14.69
N PHE A 162 15.00 8.19 -15.54
CA PHE A 162 15.50 6.83 -15.72
C PHE A 162 16.81 6.87 -16.52
N GLN A 163 17.90 6.43 -15.90
CA GLN A 163 19.17 6.22 -16.57
C GLN A 163 19.37 4.72 -16.80
N LYS A 164 19.37 4.31 -18.07
CA LYS A 164 19.53 2.90 -18.45
C LYS A 164 20.91 2.36 -18.06
N ILE A 165 20.92 1.17 -17.49
CA ILE A 165 22.11 0.35 -17.25
C ILE A 165 22.08 -0.84 -18.21
N PRO A 166 23.21 -1.21 -18.85
CA PRO A 166 23.27 -2.40 -19.67
C PRO A 166 22.89 -3.64 -18.85
N THR A 167 21.95 -4.44 -19.36
CA THR A 167 21.48 -5.68 -18.70
C THR A 167 22.63 -6.63 -18.36
N SER A 168 23.71 -6.65 -19.16
CA SER A 168 24.90 -7.46 -18.90
C SER A 168 25.62 -7.06 -17.60
N GLN A 169 25.67 -5.75 -17.27
CA GLN A 169 26.30 -5.24 -16.05
C GLN A 169 25.47 -5.53 -14.81
N VAL A 170 24.13 -5.55 -14.96
CA VAL A 170 23.20 -5.95 -13.90
C VAL A 170 23.30 -7.46 -13.67
N ALA A 171 23.32 -8.26 -14.74
CA ALA A 171 23.44 -9.71 -14.66
C ALA A 171 24.79 -10.18 -14.06
N SER A 172 25.88 -9.44 -14.30
CA SER A 172 27.19 -9.74 -13.74
C SER A 172 27.39 -9.21 -12.31
N GLY A 173 26.44 -8.43 -11.78
CA GLY A 173 26.58 -7.74 -10.49
C GLY A 173 27.61 -6.60 -10.48
N GLU A 174 28.05 -6.12 -11.65
CA GLU A 174 28.98 -4.98 -11.75
C GLU A 174 28.28 -3.67 -11.36
N LYS A 175 26.99 -3.57 -11.68
CA LYS A 175 26.12 -2.45 -11.31
C LYS A 175 24.79 -2.95 -10.76
N ILE A 176 24.26 -2.25 -9.76
CA ILE A 176 22.97 -2.55 -9.14
C ILE A 176 21.92 -1.62 -9.74
N ALA A 177 20.86 -2.17 -10.31
CA ALA A 177 19.75 -1.38 -10.84
C ALA A 177 18.75 -1.02 -9.74
N SER A 178 18.42 0.26 -9.59
CA SER A 178 17.40 0.77 -8.67
C SER A 178 16.07 1.12 -9.35
N ALA A 179 15.98 0.94 -10.66
CA ALA A 179 14.78 1.18 -11.44
C ALA A 179 14.60 0.12 -12.53
N PHE A 180 13.33 -0.17 -12.81
CA PHE A 180 12.90 -1.14 -13.82
C PHE A 180 11.86 -0.47 -14.73
N ARG A 181 12.20 -0.31 -16.02
CA ARG A 181 11.34 0.32 -17.02
C ARG A 181 10.72 -0.74 -17.94
N VAL A 182 9.43 -0.62 -18.18
CA VAL A 182 8.71 -1.38 -19.19
C VAL A 182 8.13 -0.43 -20.22
N LEU A 183 8.29 -0.76 -21.50
CA LEU A 183 7.72 -0.03 -22.62
C LEU A 183 6.63 -0.90 -23.27
N GLY A 184 5.37 -0.61 -22.95
CA GLY A 184 4.21 -1.24 -23.57
C GLY A 184 3.91 -0.62 -24.92
N ARG A 185 3.81 -1.44 -25.98
CA ARG A 185 3.63 -0.96 -27.36
C ARG A 185 2.53 -1.68 -28.12
N ARG A 186 1.72 -0.90 -28.83
CA ARG A 186 0.78 -1.33 -29.86
C ARG A 186 1.10 -0.61 -31.17
N ASP A 187 2.11 -1.09 -31.88
CA ASP A 187 2.51 -0.55 -33.18
C ASP A 187 3.02 -1.65 -34.11
N SER A 188 3.47 -1.29 -35.32
CA SER A 188 3.92 -2.29 -36.32
C SER A 188 5.17 -3.07 -35.88
N GLY A 189 5.92 -2.56 -34.92
CA GLY A 189 7.10 -3.22 -34.39
C GLY A 189 6.79 -4.13 -33.21
N SER A 190 5.64 -4.00 -32.53
CA SER A 190 5.32 -4.78 -31.32
C SER A 190 4.70 -6.14 -31.63
N LEU A 191 4.83 -7.09 -30.70
CA LEU A 191 4.26 -8.44 -30.85
C LEU A 191 2.73 -8.42 -30.92
N SER A 192 2.10 -7.51 -30.18
CA SER A 192 0.64 -7.31 -30.18
C SER A 192 0.13 -6.48 -31.38
N GLY A 193 1.02 -5.96 -32.23
CA GLY A 193 0.68 -5.21 -33.44
C GLY A 193 -0.08 -3.89 -33.21
N ARG A 194 -0.46 -3.25 -34.33
CA ARG A 194 -1.31 -2.04 -34.36
C ARG A 194 -2.73 -2.36 -33.87
N VAL A 195 -3.48 -1.32 -33.52
CA VAL A 195 -4.86 -1.45 -33.04
C VAL A 195 -5.82 -1.10 -34.17
N PRO A 196 -6.68 -2.03 -34.62
CA PRO A 196 -7.68 -1.74 -35.64
C PRO A 196 -8.78 -0.83 -35.07
N LEU A 197 -9.23 0.14 -35.87
CA LEU A 197 -10.35 1.01 -35.54
C LEU A 197 -11.67 0.25 -35.68
N VAL A 198 -12.63 0.50 -34.77
CA VAL A 198 -13.98 -0.08 -34.83
C VAL A 198 -14.65 0.21 -36.17
N ILE A 199 -14.50 1.44 -36.68
CA ILE A 199 -15.02 1.85 -37.98
C ILE A 199 -13.84 2.27 -38.87
N PRO A 200 -13.34 1.36 -39.73
CA PRO A 200 -12.22 1.65 -40.62
C PRO A 200 -12.64 2.58 -41.77
N GLY A 201 -11.68 3.37 -42.28
CA GLY A 201 -11.85 4.21 -43.46
C GLY A 201 -12.40 5.61 -43.18
N VAL A 202 -12.80 5.91 -41.93
CA VAL A 202 -13.10 7.28 -41.51
C VAL A 202 -11.80 8.09 -41.56
N LEU A 203 -11.77 9.14 -42.38
CA LEU A 203 -10.56 9.96 -42.64
C LEU A 203 -9.37 9.15 -43.19
N ASN A 204 -9.62 8.06 -43.92
CA ASN A 204 -8.60 7.20 -44.51
C ASN A 204 -7.65 6.52 -43.49
N ALA A 205 -8.12 6.37 -42.25
CA ALA A 205 -7.43 5.62 -41.20
C ALA A 205 -8.21 4.32 -40.89
N SER A 206 -7.50 3.20 -40.80
CA SER A 206 -8.06 1.90 -40.41
C SER A 206 -7.47 1.38 -39.10
N GLU A 207 -6.35 1.93 -38.66
CA GLU A 207 -5.59 1.50 -37.50
C GLU A 207 -4.98 2.69 -36.78
N PHE A 208 -4.64 2.52 -35.50
CA PHE A 208 -3.81 3.47 -34.75
C PHE A 208 -2.73 2.74 -33.96
N SER A 209 -1.71 3.50 -33.58
CA SER A 209 -0.60 3.03 -32.77
C SER A 209 -0.48 3.84 -31.48
N THR A 210 -0.05 3.18 -30.41
CA THR A 210 0.23 3.82 -29.12
C THR A 210 1.34 3.08 -28.40
N ALA A 211 2.14 3.82 -27.64
CA ALA A 211 3.19 3.29 -26.79
C ALA A 211 3.20 4.08 -25.48
N LEU A 212 3.55 3.42 -24.38
CA LEU A 212 3.69 4.02 -23.07
C LEU A 212 4.86 3.37 -22.32
N ASP A 213 5.67 4.19 -21.67
CA ASP A 213 6.65 3.76 -20.69
C ASP A 213 6.08 3.83 -19.26
N ALA A 214 6.46 2.86 -18.44
CA ALA A 214 6.22 2.86 -17.00
C ALA A 214 7.52 2.49 -16.28
N VAL A 215 7.83 3.19 -15.19
CA VAL A 215 9.05 2.94 -14.42
C VAL A 215 8.68 2.56 -12.99
N ALA A 216 9.08 1.35 -12.58
CA ALA A 216 9.05 0.94 -11.19
C ALA A 216 10.40 1.23 -10.56
N MET A 217 10.41 2.09 -9.54
CA MET A 217 11.61 2.45 -8.78
C MET A 217 11.64 1.70 -7.46
N GLN A 218 12.82 1.17 -7.15
CA GLN A 218 13.19 0.58 -5.87
C GLN A 218 13.68 1.71 -4.96
N VAL A 219 13.02 1.87 -3.81
CA VAL A 219 13.28 3.00 -2.90
C VAL A 219 14.07 2.51 -1.69
N ASP A 220 15.28 3.05 -1.54
CA ASP A 220 16.10 2.94 -0.34
C ASP A 220 15.31 3.32 0.93
N ARG A 221 15.60 2.72 2.09
CA ARG A 221 14.86 2.99 3.33
C ARG A 221 15.77 3.58 4.42
N ASP A 222 15.39 4.75 4.93
CA ASP A 222 16.00 5.32 6.13
C ASP A 222 14.97 5.30 7.26
N ILE A 223 15.30 4.56 8.31
CA ILE A 223 14.38 4.21 9.39
C ILE A 223 14.92 4.79 10.69
N SER A 224 14.13 5.65 11.34
CA SER A 224 14.41 6.09 12.71
C SER A 224 13.49 5.38 13.67
N VAL A 225 14.07 4.49 14.48
CA VAL A 225 13.34 3.88 15.58
C VAL A 225 13.48 4.74 16.84
N VAL A 226 12.34 5.04 17.47
CA VAL A 226 12.22 5.85 18.67
C VAL A 226 11.71 4.97 19.81
N LEU A 227 12.58 4.64 20.76
CA LEU A 227 12.36 3.64 21.79
C LEU A 227 12.07 4.25 23.16
N ASP A 228 11.03 3.76 23.81
CA ASP A 228 10.73 4.08 25.20
C ASP A 228 11.68 3.32 26.13
N ARG A 229 12.39 4.07 26.97
CA ARG A 229 13.22 3.53 28.06
C ARG A 229 12.78 4.10 29.40
N SER A 230 11.49 4.37 29.57
CA SER A 230 10.90 4.79 30.85
C SER A 230 11.01 3.68 31.90
N GLY A 231 10.78 4.01 33.18
CA GLY A 231 10.97 3.07 34.28
C GLY A 231 10.08 1.82 34.21
N SER A 232 8.88 1.90 33.61
CA SER A 232 7.98 0.76 33.45
C SER A 232 8.58 -0.33 32.57
N MET A 233 9.42 0.05 31.60
CA MET A 233 10.07 -0.90 30.70
C MET A 233 11.00 -1.89 31.42
N GLY A 234 11.52 -1.52 32.60
CA GLY A 234 12.41 -2.38 33.40
C GLY A 234 11.69 -3.24 34.45
N VAL A 235 10.38 -3.10 34.59
CA VAL A 235 9.60 -3.82 35.61
C VAL A 235 9.02 -5.09 34.99
N ILE A 236 9.38 -6.24 35.57
CA ILE A 236 8.77 -7.52 35.23
C ILE A 236 7.37 -7.57 35.86
N ASP A 237 6.34 -7.75 35.03
CA ASP A 237 4.99 -8.02 35.52
C ASP A 237 4.85 -9.52 35.82
N TRP A 238 4.61 -9.81 37.10
CA TRP A 238 4.48 -11.18 37.58
C TRP A 238 3.00 -11.54 37.72
N ASP A 239 2.39 -12.05 36.65
CA ASP A 239 1.02 -12.58 36.69
C ASP A 239 0.99 -14.00 37.31
N TRP A 240 1.07 -14.05 38.65
CA TRP A 240 1.05 -15.31 39.38
C TRP A 240 -0.32 -15.98 39.32
N PRO A 241 -0.41 -17.26 38.90
CA PRO A 241 -1.66 -18.01 38.96
C PRO A 241 -2.24 -18.07 40.38
N SER A 242 -3.57 -18.18 40.47
CA SER A 242 -4.26 -18.36 41.74
C SER A 242 -3.63 -19.51 42.56
N ASN A 243 -3.31 -19.24 43.83
CA ASN A 243 -2.63 -20.16 44.77
C ASN A 243 -1.16 -20.49 44.47
N LYS A 244 -0.50 -19.79 43.55
CA LYS A 244 0.93 -19.96 43.23
C LYS A 244 1.77 -18.78 43.72
N SER A 245 1.39 -18.19 44.85
CA SER A 245 2.10 -17.02 45.38
C SER A 245 3.52 -17.41 45.84
N PRO A 246 4.56 -16.67 45.39
CA PRO A 246 5.94 -16.88 45.82
C PRO A 246 6.14 -16.49 47.29
N TRP A 247 5.15 -15.84 47.91
CA TRP A 247 5.20 -15.34 49.28
C TRP A 247 4.50 -16.25 50.29
N SER A 248 3.92 -17.37 49.83
CA SER A 248 3.39 -18.41 50.70
C SER A 248 4.47 -18.95 51.64
N THR A 249 4.09 -19.38 52.84
CA THR A 249 5.05 -19.92 53.82
C THR A 249 5.81 -21.13 53.25
N SER A 250 5.15 -21.98 52.48
CA SER A 250 5.79 -23.12 51.82
C SER A 250 6.80 -22.68 50.76
N ALA A 251 6.46 -21.70 49.91
CA ALA A 251 7.38 -21.15 48.91
C ALA A 251 8.62 -20.53 49.57
N LYS A 252 8.44 -19.72 50.61
CA LYS A 252 9.55 -19.08 51.31
C LYS A 252 10.46 -20.09 52.01
N ASN A 253 9.91 -21.13 52.64
CA ASN A 253 10.68 -22.23 53.24
C ASN A 253 11.48 -23.02 52.18
N ALA A 254 10.86 -23.30 51.03
CA ALA A 254 11.56 -23.89 49.90
C ALA A 254 12.67 -22.97 49.37
N GLY A 255 12.42 -21.66 49.35
CA GLY A 255 13.40 -20.63 48.98
C GLY A 255 14.62 -20.59 49.91
N VAL A 256 14.41 -20.79 51.21
CA VAL A 256 15.52 -20.95 52.17
C VAL A 256 16.30 -22.22 51.89
N SER A 257 15.61 -23.33 51.66
CA SER A 257 16.23 -24.63 51.34
C SER A 257 17.02 -24.59 50.03
N ALA A 258 16.57 -23.80 49.06
CA ALA A 258 17.22 -23.58 47.77
C ALA A 258 18.31 -22.49 47.79
N GLY A 259 18.61 -21.91 48.96
CA GLY A 259 19.63 -20.86 49.10
C GLY A 259 19.25 -19.52 48.46
N LYS A 260 17.97 -19.29 48.15
CA LYS A 260 17.47 -18.01 47.61
C LYS A 260 17.09 -17.02 48.69
N LEU A 261 16.62 -17.52 49.83
CA LEU A 261 16.30 -16.73 51.01
C LEU A 261 17.13 -17.19 52.21
N THR A 262 17.28 -16.32 53.20
CA THR A 262 17.80 -16.63 54.53
C THR A 262 16.68 -16.37 55.55
N TYR A 263 16.52 -17.27 56.51
CA TYR A 263 15.56 -17.09 57.60
C TYR A 263 16.30 -16.73 58.89
N TYR A 264 15.98 -15.58 59.47
CA TYR A 264 16.59 -15.11 60.70
C TYR A 264 15.57 -14.37 61.57
N SER A 265 15.49 -14.74 62.86
CA SER A 265 14.65 -14.08 63.86
C SER A 265 13.18 -13.87 63.42
N GLY A 266 12.57 -14.88 62.81
CA GLY A 266 11.16 -14.82 62.37
C GLY A 266 10.93 -14.17 61.00
N ASN A 267 11.98 -13.66 60.34
CA ASN A 267 11.87 -12.93 59.09
C ASN A 267 12.67 -13.60 57.97
N TYR A 268 12.24 -13.35 56.73
CA TYR A 268 12.92 -13.82 55.51
C TYR A 268 13.66 -12.66 54.86
N TYR A 269 14.90 -12.92 54.45
CA TYR A 269 15.76 -11.97 53.76
C TYR A 269 16.28 -12.61 52.48
N TYR A 270 16.57 -11.81 51.45
CA TYR A 270 17.24 -12.35 50.27
C TYR A 270 18.65 -12.83 50.62
N ALA A 271 19.03 -14.00 50.08
CA ALA A 271 20.41 -14.46 50.20
C ALA A 271 21.37 -13.51 49.45
N SER A 272 22.66 -13.60 49.75
CA SER A 272 23.68 -12.80 49.06
C SER A 272 23.60 -13.02 47.55
N GLY A 273 23.55 -11.93 46.77
CA GLY A 273 23.42 -11.98 45.31
C GLY A 273 22.00 -12.24 44.79
N VAL A 274 21.01 -12.40 45.68
CA VAL A 274 19.60 -12.58 45.31
C VAL A 274 18.84 -11.28 45.54
N ASN A 275 17.99 -10.92 44.59
CA ASN A 275 17.02 -9.84 44.69
C ASN A 275 15.59 -10.37 44.47
N SER A 276 14.60 -9.49 44.58
CA SER A 276 13.19 -9.86 44.40
C SER A 276 12.91 -10.57 43.07
N ASN A 277 13.48 -10.09 41.96
CA ASN A 277 13.25 -10.66 40.65
C ASN A 277 13.86 -12.05 40.53
N SER A 278 15.12 -12.22 40.94
CA SER A 278 15.80 -13.53 40.90
C SER A 278 15.16 -14.57 41.84
N TYR A 279 14.55 -14.14 42.96
CA TYR A 279 13.78 -15.04 43.82
C TYR A 279 12.45 -15.44 43.17
N GLN A 280 11.71 -14.47 42.62
CA GLN A 280 10.44 -14.72 41.94
C GLN A 280 10.63 -15.59 40.69
N GLN A 281 11.69 -15.36 39.92
CA GLN A 281 12.08 -16.21 38.79
C GLN A 281 12.33 -17.65 39.23
N TRP A 282 13.11 -17.85 40.29
CA TRP A 282 13.31 -19.19 40.85
C TRP A 282 11.99 -19.82 41.31
N ALA A 283 11.13 -19.05 41.99
CA ALA A 283 9.85 -19.56 42.47
C ALA A 283 8.94 -19.95 41.30
N TRP A 284 9.01 -19.23 40.18
CA TRP A 284 8.22 -19.47 38.97
C TRP A 284 8.66 -20.75 38.27
N GLU A 285 9.94 -20.82 37.94
CA GLU A 285 10.51 -21.87 37.10
C GLU A 285 10.71 -23.18 37.87
N HIS A 286 11.18 -23.10 39.12
CA HIS A 286 11.65 -24.28 39.86
C HIS A 286 10.72 -24.73 41.00
N TYR A 287 10.05 -23.80 41.68
CA TYR A 287 9.14 -24.19 42.78
C TYR A 287 7.74 -24.50 42.27
N HIS A 288 7.24 -23.70 41.33
CA HIS A 288 5.91 -23.86 40.76
C HIS A 288 5.88 -24.52 39.38
N ASN A 289 7.03 -24.66 38.72
CA ASN A 289 7.21 -25.31 37.41
C ASN A 289 6.30 -24.71 36.34
N LEU A 290 6.21 -23.38 36.29
CA LEU A 290 5.31 -22.65 35.40
C LEU A 290 5.87 -22.44 33.98
N GLY A 291 7.05 -23.01 33.67
CA GLY A 291 7.78 -22.76 32.44
C GLY A 291 8.75 -21.59 32.57
N PRO A 292 9.25 -21.02 31.45
CA PRO A 292 10.13 -19.85 31.47
C PRO A 292 9.50 -18.70 32.24
N ALA A 293 10.28 -18.01 33.07
CA ALA A 293 9.79 -16.83 33.76
C ALA A 293 9.50 -15.67 32.78
N PRO A 294 8.52 -14.80 33.10
CA PRO A 294 8.33 -13.57 32.37
C PRO A 294 9.59 -12.70 32.44
N THR A 295 9.90 -12.08 31.31
CA THR A 295 10.95 -11.08 31.10
C THR A 295 10.41 -9.68 31.28
N SER A 296 11.30 -8.70 31.39
CA SER A 296 10.89 -7.29 31.41
C SER A 296 10.49 -6.83 30.00
N PRO A 297 9.60 -5.83 29.88
CA PRO A 297 9.27 -5.21 28.59
C PRO A 297 10.49 -4.75 27.78
N TRP A 298 11.55 -4.34 28.46
CA TRP A 298 12.80 -3.93 27.83
C TRP A 298 13.56 -5.10 27.21
N GLU A 299 13.62 -6.25 27.88
CA GLU A 299 14.23 -7.45 27.33
C GLU A 299 13.45 -7.94 26.09
N ASP A 300 12.11 -7.92 26.16
CA ASP A 300 11.24 -8.25 25.02
C ASP A 300 11.45 -7.29 23.84
N LEU A 301 11.65 -5.99 24.13
CA LEU A 301 11.95 -4.98 23.11
C LEU A 301 13.31 -5.21 22.46
N VAL A 302 14.34 -5.60 23.24
CA VAL A 302 15.67 -5.92 22.70
C VAL A 302 15.56 -7.11 21.73
N GLU A 303 14.82 -8.16 22.10
CA GLU A 303 14.57 -9.31 21.22
C GLU A 303 13.78 -8.92 19.96
N ALA A 304 12.74 -8.10 20.10
CA ALA A 304 11.95 -7.61 18.97
C ALA A 304 12.76 -6.71 18.01
N MET A 305 13.65 -5.89 18.55
CA MET A 305 14.61 -5.10 17.77
C MET A 305 15.61 -6.00 17.04
N ASP A 306 16.05 -7.07 17.68
CA ASP A 306 16.95 -8.02 17.03
C ASP A 306 16.27 -8.72 15.84
N ALA A 307 15.03 -9.18 16.01
CA ALA A 307 14.23 -9.77 14.93
C ALA A 307 13.93 -8.77 13.80
N PHE A 308 13.64 -7.50 14.15
CA PHE A 308 13.50 -6.42 13.17
C PHE A 308 14.72 -6.29 12.27
N LEU A 309 15.90 -6.18 12.89
CA LEU A 309 17.16 -6.02 12.19
C LEU A 309 17.54 -7.28 11.40
N ASP A 310 17.19 -8.48 11.88
CA ASP A 310 17.37 -9.74 11.14
C ASP A 310 16.55 -9.74 9.85
N VAL A 311 15.28 -9.31 9.90
CA VAL A 311 14.46 -9.18 8.69
C VAL A 311 15.10 -8.20 7.72
N LEU A 312 15.55 -7.03 8.20
CA LEU A 312 16.23 -6.03 7.38
C LEU A 312 17.51 -6.58 6.72
N ASP A 313 18.34 -7.32 7.47
CA ASP A 313 19.55 -7.99 6.96
C ASP A 313 19.25 -9.01 5.84
N THR A 314 18.04 -9.58 5.79
CA THR A 314 17.61 -10.48 4.70
C THR A 314 17.08 -9.75 3.47
N THR A 315 16.78 -8.45 3.59
CA THR A 315 16.24 -7.70 2.45
C THR A 315 17.35 -7.30 1.48
N SER A 316 16.99 -7.23 0.20
CA SER A 316 17.91 -6.77 -0.85
C SER A 316 18.06 -5.26 -0.93
N GLN A 317 17.41 -4.51 -0.03
CA GLN A 317 17.39 -3.05 -0.05
C GLN A 317 18.61 -2.51 0.69
N GLU A 318 19.16 -1.36 0.27
CA GLU A 318 20.08 -0.67 1.15
C GLU A 318 19.27 0.05 2.23
N GLU A 319 19.43 -0.40 3.47
CA GLU A 319 18.68 0.10 4.61
C GLU A 319 19.60 0.75 5.61
N GLN A 320 19.13 1.85 6.17
CA GLN A 320 19.82 2.54 7.25
C GLN A 320 18.87 2.67 8.42
N VAL A 321 19.35 2.27 9.60
CA VAL A 321 18.57 2.35 10.84
C VAL A 321 19.28 3.27 11.81
N SER A 322 18.55 4.23 12.36
CA SER A 322 18.96 5.04 13.50
C SER A 322 18.12 4.72 14.71
N VAL A 323 18.69 4.90 15.90
CA VAL A 323 17.98 4.68 17.16
C VAL A 323 18.04 5.95 18.00
N ALA A 324 16.87 6.43 18.39
CA ALA A 324 16.71 7.40 19.46
C ALA A 324 15.96 6.75 20.62
N SER A 325 16.37 7.03 21.84
CA SER A 325 15.66 6.60 23.05
C SER A 325 15.18 7.78 23.86
N TYR A 326 14.12 7.58 24.62
CA TYR A 326 13.57 8.60 25.50
C TYR A 326 13.12 8.05 26.84
N SER A 327 13.27 8.89 27.86
CA SER A 327 12.52 8.78 29.10
C SER A 327 12.07 10.16 29.57
N THR A 328 12.65 10.72 30.63
CA THR A 328 12.47 12.13 30.99
C THR A 328 13.11 13.04 29.93
N TYR A 329 14.23 12.61 29.35
CA TYR A 329 14.95 13.27 28.26
C TYR A 329 15.11 12.30 27.10
N ALA A 330 15.34 12.82 25.90
CA ALA A 330 15.58 12.02 24.70
C ALA A 330 17.01 12.22 24.19
N THR A 331 17.57 11.17 23.62
CA THR A 331 18.90 11.16 22.99
C THR A 331 18.82 10.46 21.65
N LEU A 332 19.60 10.94 20.67
CA LEU A 332 19.88 10.16 19.46
C LEU A 332 21.09 9.28 19.77
N ASP A 333 20.84 8.00 19.99
CA ASP A 333 21.82 7.05 20.52
C ASP A 333 22.69 6.44 19.41
N CYS A 334 22.15 6.39 18.20
CA CYS A 334 22.82 5.94 17.00
C CYS A 334 22.30 6.73 15.80
N TRP A 335 23.20 7.17 14.92
CA TRP A 335 22.84 7.77 13.64
C TRP A 335 22.36 6.69 12.66
N LEU A 336 22.05 7.07 11.42
CA LEU A 336 21.71 6.12 10.36
C LEU A 336 22.90 5.20 10.05
N GLU A 337 22.79 3.95 10.46
CA GLU A 337 23.82 2.92 10.27
C GLU A 337 23.36 1.83 9.30
N LYS A 338 24.28 1.38 8.44
CA LYS A 338 24.12 0.19 7.59
C LYS A 338 24.55 -1.10 8.31
N ASN A 339 25.47 -0.99 9.27
CA ASN A 339 25.91 -2.12 10.07
C ASN A 339 25.04 -2.26 11.31
N PHE A 340 24.05 -3.15 11.23
CA PHE A 340 23.10 -3.34 12.32
C PHE A 340 23.72 -3.89 13.60
N THR A 341 24.94 -4.45 13.56
CA THR A 341 25.68 -4.80 14.79
C THR A 341 25.92 -3.57 15.68
N VAL A 342 26.13 -2.38 15.09
CA VAL A 342 26.28 -1.12 15.83
C VAL A 342 24.98 -0.76 16.55
N VAL A 343 23.85 -0.94 15.86
CA VAL A 343 22.51 -0.69 16.38
C VAL A 343 22.18 -1.65 17.52
N ARG A 344 22.40 -2.96 17.33
CA ARG A 344 22.19 -4.00 18.36
C ARG A 344 22.97 -3.71 19.63
N ASN A 345 24.27 -3.47 19.49
CA ASN A 345 25.14 -3.13 20.62
C ASN A 345 24.68 -1.86 21.34
N LYS A 346 24.16 -0.88 20.60
CA LYS A 346 23.63 0.34 21.21
C LYS A 346 22.37 0.05 22.02
N VAL A 347 21.39 -0.62 21.43
CA VAL A 347 20.12 -0.94 22.08
C VAL A 347 20.35 -1.80 23.33
N ALA A 348 21.20 -2.82 23.25
CA ALA A 348 21.57 -3.66 24.39
C ALA A 348 22.28 -2.90 25.53
N SER A 349 22.92 -1.76 25.24
CA SER A 349 23.61 -0.92 26.25
C SER A 349 22.70 0.07 26.97
N LEU A 350 21.47 0.29 26.47
CA LEU A 350 20.51 1.21 27.08
C LEU A 350 19.83 0.54 28.27
N SER A 351 19.38 1.37 29.22
CA SER A 351 18.70 0.90 30.43
C SER A 351 17.44 1.70 30.73
N PRO A 352 16.32 1.01 31.06
CA PRO A 352 15.08 1.65 31.49
C PRO A 352 15.23 2.51 32.74
N SER A 353 14.80 3.76 32.69
CA SER A 353 14.69 4.64 33.86
C SER A 353 13.95 5.94 33.53
N GLY A 354 13.22 6.49 34.50
CA GLY A 354 12.62 7.82 34.42
C GLY A 354 11.20 7.84 33.84
N ASN A 355 10.78 9.02 33.39
CA ASN A 355 9.42 9.31 32.93
C ASN A 355 9.21 8.93 31.45
N THR A 356 8.04 9.23 30.89
CA THR A 356 7.64 8.88 29.52
C THR A 356 7.42 10.16 28.69
N ALA A 357 8.43 10.58 27.92
CA ALA A 357 8.40 11.79 27.07
C ALA A 357 8.40 11.49 25.56
N ILE A 358 7.29 10.93 25.06
CA ILE A 358 7.17 10.45 23.68
C ILE A 358 7.50 11.54 22.65
N GLY A 359 6.95 12.74 22.79
CA GLY A 359 7.21 13.83 21.85
C GLY A 359 8.69 14.27 21.82
N ARG A 360 9.41 14.20 22.94
CA ARG A 360 10.86 14.45 22.95
C ARG A 360 11.62 13.35 22.18
N GLY A 361 11.20 12.09 22.33
CA GLY A 361 11.72 10.98 21.54
C GLY A 361 11.58 11.22 20.05
N MET A 362 10.39 11.62 19.60
CA MET A 362 10.12 11.94 18.18
C MET A 362 10.97 13.10 17.67
N GLN A 363 11.14 14.16 18.48
CA GLN A 363 12.01 15.30 18.16
C GLN A 363 13.49 14.90 18.06
N SER A 364 13.93 13.90 18.83
CA SER A 364 15.29 13.39 18.74
C SER A 364 15.46 12.48 17.52
N GLY A 365 14.53 11.55 17.29
CA GLY A 365 14.57 10.61 16.16
C GLY A 365 14.56 11.28 14.79
N ILE A 366 13.75 12.35 14.62
CA ILE A 366 13.72 13.06 13.34
C ILE A 366 15.09 13.63 12.93
N THR A 367 15.95 13.98 13.89
CA THR A 367 17.26 14.57 13.58
C THR A 367 18.13 13.65 12.72
N ALA A 368 18.01 12.32 12.89
CA ALA A 368 18.73 11.36 12.06
C ALA A 368 18.23 11.33 10.61
N LEU A 369 16.91 11.50 10.40
CA LEU A 369 16.30 11.50 9.06
C LEU A 369 16.51 12.81 8.29
N LEU A 370 16.96 13.87 8.97
CA LEU A 370 17.26 15.19 8.41
C LEU A 370 18.76 15.47 8.27
N ASP A 371 19.60 14.58 8.80
CA ASP A 371 21.04 14.70 8.76
C ASP A 371 21.60 14.45 7.35
N ASN A 372 22.84 14.87 7.10
CA ASN A 372 23.51 14.62 5.81
C ASN A 372 23.75 13.13 5.52
N ARG A 373 23.70 12.27 6.54
CA ARG A 373 23.74 10.80 6.40
C ARG A 373 22.45 10.25 5.82
N ALA A 374 21.32 10.95 6.00
CA ALA A 374 20.05 10.55 5.43
C ALA A 374 20.09 10.73 3.91
N ARG A 375 19.72 9.66 3.19
CA ARG A 375 19.75 9.65 1.73
C ARG A 375 18.60 10.49 1.18
N PRO A 376 18.83 11.53 0.37
CA PRO A 376 17.77 12.44 -0.07
C PRO A 376 16.54 11.77 -0.72
N TYR A 377 16.74 10.59 -1.32
CA TYR A 377 15.72 9.87 -2.10
C TYR A 377 15.21 8.59 -1.41
N ALA A 378 15.70 8.29 -0.21
CA ALA A 378 15.21 7.16 0.57
C ALA A 378 13.88 7.50 1.25
N SER A 379 12.98 6.53 1.27
CA SER A 379 11.74 6.58 2.05
C SER A 379 12.08 6.81 3.52
N LYS A 380 11.54 7.89 4.09
CA LYS A 380 11.75 8.25 5.50
C LYS A 380 10.65 7.65 6.35
N THR A 381 11.04 6.74 7.24
CA THR A 381 10.11 6.11 8.17
C THR A 381 10.54 6.36 9.61
N MET A 382 9.62 6.81 10.45
CA MET A 382 9.79 6.83 11.89
C MET A 382 8.93 5.75 12.54
N VAL A 383 9.50 4.93 13.41
CA VAL A 383 8.77 3.92 14.20
C VAL A 383 8.86 4.33 15.67
N VAL A 384 7.73 4.69 16.28
CA VAL A 384 7.69 5.16 17.67
C VAL A 384 7.07 4.09 18.56
N MET A 385 7.81 3.64 19.57
CA MET A 385 7.38 2.61 20.51
C MET A 385 7.20 3.17 21.92
N THR A 386 6.19 2.69 22.66
CA THR A 386 5.94 3.01 24.08
C THR A 386 5.23 1.86 24.82
N ASP A 387 5.51 1.68 26.11
CA ASP A 387 4.77 0.80 27.02
C ASP A 387 3.82 1.55 27.96
N GLY A 388 3.75 2.89 27.84
CA GLY A 388 3.16 3.74 28.85
C GLY A 388 2.40 4.95 28.34
N ILE A 389 2.05 5.82 29.29
CA ILE A 389 1.32 7.06 29.04
C ILE A 389 2.33 8.21 29.09
N GLU A 390 2.34 9.03 28.03
CA GLU A 390 3.13 10.26 28.01
C GLU A 390 2.76 11.18 29.18
N ASN A 391 3.74 11.50 30.02
CA ASN A 391 3.54 12.22 31.28
C ASN A 391 4.50 13.41 31.47
N THR A 392 5.40 13.65 30.51
CA THR A 392 6.29 14.81 30.52
C THR A 392 6.70 15.22 29.11
N GLY A 393 7.21 16.45 28.96
CA GLY A 393 7.62 16.97 27.66
C GLY A 393 6.47 17.48 26.78
N THR A 394 6.76 17.73 25.51
CA THR A 394 5.79 18.20 24.51
C THR A 394 4.95 17.03 24.02
N SER A 395 3.64 17.25 23.82
CA SER A 395 2.72 16.20 23.34
C SER A 395 3.17 15.59 22.01
N CYS A 396 3.21 14.26 21.93
CA CYS A 396 3.55 13.51 20.72
C CYS A 396 2.66 13.86 19.52
N THR A 397 1.36 14.12 19.72
CA THR A 397 0.43 14.54 18.64
C THR A 397 0.80 15.90 18.03
N THR A 398 1.24 16.85 18.86
CA THR A 398 1.71 18.16 18.41
C THR A 398 3.00 18.03 17.60
N VAL A 399 3.93 17.19 18.08
CA VAL A 399 5.18 16.92 17.37
C VAL A 399 4.89 16.24 16.03
N ALA A 400 4.07 15.19 16.01
CA ALA A 400 3.67 14.49 14.77
C ALA A 400 3.08 15.47 13.75
N THR A 401 2.17 16.34 14.17
CA THR A 401 1.54 17.33 13.28
C THR A 401 2.57 18.30 12.70
N SER A 402 3.52 18.76 13.52
CA SER A 402 4.60 19.64 13.06
C SER A 402 5.52 18.94 12.06
N LEU A 403 5.89 17.68 12.32
CA LEU A 403 6.78 16.92 11.45
C LEU A 403 6.14 16.67 10.08
N MET A 404 4.89 16.24 10.07
CA MET A 404 4.13 15.96 8.83
C MET A 404 3.81 17.22 8.02
N SER A 405 3.84 18.40 8.65
CA SER A 405 3.68 19.67 7.95
C SER A 405 4.96 20.16 7.27
N SER A 406 6.13 19.64 7.67
CA SER A 406 7.44 20.12 7.21
C SER A 406 8.21 19.11 6.37
N TYR A 407 7.95 17.81 6.54
CA TYR A 407 8.77 16.76 5.95
C TYR A 407 7.89 15.65 5.36
N ASN A 408 8.39 15.02 4.29
CA ASN A 408 7.77 13.85 3.69
C ASN A 408 8.30 12.58 4.38
N LEU A 409 7.61 12.12 5.42
CA LEU A 409 7.91 10.89 6.14
C LEU A 409 6.63 10.11 6.47
N THR A 410 6.77 8.86 6.90
CA THR A 410 5.68 8.08 7.48
C THR A 410 5.99 7.78 8.95
N ILE A 411 4.99 7.91 9.84
CA ILE A 411 5.15 7.61 11.27
C ILE A 411 4.28 6.40 11.65
N HIS A 412 4.92 5.30 12.01
CA HIS A 412 4.28 4.13 12.61
C HIS A 412 4.40 4.19 14.13
N THR A 413 3.42 3.62 14.82
CA THR A 413 3.42 3.55 16.29
C THR A 413 3.24 2.13 16.78
N VAL A 414 3.93 1.78 17.86
CA VAL A 414 3.85 0.48 18.52
C VAL A 414 3.58 0.70 20.00
N THR A 415 2.51 0.10 20.53
CA THR A 415 2.20 0.10 21.96
C THR A 415 2.40 -1.28 22.56
N PHE A 416 3.10 -1.36 23.68
CA PHE A 416 3.37 -2.62 24.37
C PHE A 416 2.71 -2.69 25.74
N GLY A 417 2.05 -3.80 26.02
CA GLY A 417 1.34 -4.01 27.29
C GLY A 417 0.10 -3.12 27.46
N ASP A 418 -0.62 -3.36 28.57
CA ASP A 418 -1.90 -2.69 28.85
C ASP A 418 -1.74 -1.27 29.40
N GLY A 419 -0.52 -0.90 29.82
CA GLY A 419 -0.22 0.42 30.38
C GLY A 419 -0.11 1.54 29.36
N ALA A 420 -0.03 1.21 28.07
CA ALA A 420 0.17 2.18 27.00
C ALA A 420 -1.14 2.90 26.58
N ASP A 421 -1.05 4.20 26.29
CA ASP A 421 -2.19 4.95 25.72
C ASP A 421 -2.37 4.64 24.23
N GLN A 422 -3.06 3.53 23.95
CA GLN A 422 -3.32 3.06 22.58
C GLN A 422 -4.10 4.07 21.75
N THR A 423 -5.06 4.77 22.35
CA THR A 423 -5.89 5.76 21.64
C THR A 423 -5.03 6.93 21.16
N LYS A 424 -4.15 7.43 22.01
CA LYS A 424 -3.22 8.51 21.64
C LYS A 424 -2.24 8.06 20.56
N MET A 425 -1.69 6.84 20.66
CA MET A 425 -0.74 6.34 19.66
C MET A 425 -1.40 6.01 18.31
N GLN A 426 -2.68 5.65 18.29
CA GLN A 426 -3.48 5.57 17.06
C GLN A 426 -3.63 6.93 16.38
N GLN A 427 -3.87 7.99 17.16
CA GLN A 427 -3.93 9.35 16.62
C GLN A 427 -2.59 9.79 16.03
N VAL A 428 -1.48 9.48 16.69
CA VAL A 428 -0.14 9.79 16.18
C VAL A 428 0.14 9.07 14.85
N ALA A 429 -0.17 7.78 14.74
CA ALA A 429 -0.03 7.04 13.48
C ALA A 429 -0.92 7.61 12.37
N ALA A 430 -2.17 7.98 12.70
CA ALA A 430 -3.10 8.59 11.74
C ALA A 430 -2.59 9.95 11.22
N ILE A 431 -2.04 10.79 12.09
CA ILE A 431 -1.38 12.05 11.69
C ILE A 431 -0.18 11.75 10.78
N GLY A 432 0.60 10.74 11.13
CA GLY A 432 1.80 10.30 10.43
C GLY A 432 1.58 9.56 9.11
N GLY A 433 0.33 9.33 8.69
CA GLY A 433 0.00 8.50 7.52
C GLY A 433 0.42 7.02 7.66
N GLY A 434 0.76 6.56 8.86
CA GLY A 434 1.22 5.21 9.14
C GLY A 434 0.18 4.34 9.84
N LYS A 435 0.63 3.20 10.37
CA LYS A 435 -0.18 2.21 11.08
C LYS A 435 0.22 2.14 12.56
N HIS A 436 -0.78 1.98 13.41
CA HIS A 436 -0.60 1.63 14.83
C HIS A 436 -0.63 0.11 15.01
N TYR A 437 0.26 -0.38 15.85
CA TYR A 437 0.37 -1.77 16.25
C TYR A 437 0.32 -1.88 17.78
N HIS A 438 -0.25 -2.97 18.28
CA HIS A 438 -0.27 -3.25 19.71
C HIS A 438 0.14 -4.69 19.98
N ALA A 439 1.09 -4.87 20.90
CA ALA A 439 1.51 -6.16 21.42
C ALA A 439 1.16 -6.26 22.90
N SER A 440 0.55 -7.38 23.29
CA SER A 440 0.25 -7.72 24.69
C SER A 440 1.30 -8.66 25.30
N SER A 441 2.23 -9.20 24.48
CA SER A 441 3.32 -10.09 24.93
C SER A 441 4.57 -9.92 24.08
N GLY A 442 5.75 -10.27 24.61
CA GLY A 442 7.03 -10.19 23.89
C GLY A 442 7.02 -10.91 22.54
N ALA A 443 6.43 -12.10 22.47
CA ALA A 443 6.28 -12.84 21.20
C ALA A 443 5.44 -12.08 20.16
N GLN A 444 4.39 -11.36 20.59
CA GLN A 444 3.63 -10.49 19.69
C GLN A 444 4.44 -9.25 19.29
N LEU A 445 5.25 -8.72 20.19
CA LEU A 445 6.12 -7.58 19.90
C LEU A 445 7.13 -7.93 18.81
N VAL A 446 7.78 -9.09 18.92
CA VAL A 446 8.67 -9.66 17.88
C VAL A 446 7.95 -9.74 16.53
N ALA A 447 6.79 -10.41 16.49
CA ALA A 447 6.01 -10.56 15.25
C ALA A 447 5.58 -9.21 14.63
N ILE A 448 5.27 -8.21 15.45
CA ILE A 448 4.92 -6.86 14.98
C ILE A 448 6.13 -6.17 14.37
N PHE A 449 7.30 -6.26 15.00
CA PHE A 449 8.52 -5.67 14.47
C PHE A 449 8.93 -6.34 13.15
N GLU A 450 8.82 -7.66 13.05
CA GLU A 450 8.96 -8.38 11.77
C GLU A 450 7.94 -7.92 10.72
N GLU A 451 6.66 -7.74 11.10
CA GLU A 451 5.62 -7.22 10.19
C GLU A 451 5.97 -5.81 9.70
N ILE A 452 6.46 -4.94 10.58
CA ILE A 452 6.88 -3.58 10.21
C ILE A 452 8.00 -3.66 9.19
N ALA A 453 9.09 -4.39 9.48
CA ALA A 453 10.23 -4.52 8.57
C ALA A 453 9.82 -4.99 7.15
N ASN A 454 8.89 -5.95 7.08
CA ASN A 454 8.38 -6.50 5.81
C ASN A 454 7.46 -5.54 5.04
N ASN A 455 6.70 -4.67 5.73
CA ASN A 455 5.67 -3.83 5.11
C ASN A 455 6.07 -2.36 4.91
N LEU A 456 7.29 -1.96 5.28
CA LEU A 456 7.77 -0.62 4.96
C LEU A 456 7.76 -0.40 3.43
N PRO A 457 7.33 0.78 2.92
CA PRO A 457 7.16 0.99 1.47
C PRO A 457 8.44 0.67 0.67
N THR A 458 8.34 -0.22 -0.32
CA THR A 458 9.49 -0.70 -1.13
C THR A 458 9.46 -0.34 -2.61
N ILE A 459 8.32 0.12 -3.16
CA ILE A 459 8.17 0.36 -4.60
C ILE A 459 7.31 1.60 -4.86
N ILE A 460 7.84 2.55 -5.63
CA ILE A 460 7.09 3.65 -6.24
C ILE A 460 7.01 3.39 -7.75
N THR A 461 5.82 3.52 -8.32
CA THR A 461 5.61 3.48 -9.78
C THR A 461 5.30 4.89 -10.26
N GLU A 462 6.08 5.39 -11.20
CA GLU A 462 5.83 6.67 -11.90
C GLU A 462 5.30 6.48 -13.32
#